data_AF-A0A1H8PK04-F1
#
_entry.id   AF-A0A1H8PK04-F1
#
_cell.length_a   1.000
_cell.length_b   1.000
_cell.length_c   1.000
_cell.angle_alpha   90.00
_cell.angle_beta   90.00
_cell.angle_gamma   90.00
#
_symmetry.space_group_name_H-M   'P 1'
#
loop_
_entity.id
_entity.type
_entity.pdbx_description
1 polymer ?
#
loop_
_entity_poly.entity_id
_entity_poly.type
_entity_poly.pdbx_seq_one_letter_code
_entity_poly.pdbx_strand_id
1 'polypeptide(L)'
;MHNILARRASQVKASEIREILKVTENSDIISFAGGLPAPELFPVEEMKIVCQAILAEDGMKALQYSTTEGYKPLREMIAGRMRALGIAA
;
A
#
# COMPACT_ATOMS: atom_id res chain seq x y z
N MET A 1 23.60 -0.44 -26.89
CA MET A 1 22.26 -1.05 -26.74
C MET A 1 21.25 -0.12 -27.38
N HIS A 2 21.02 -0.28 -28.68
CA HIS A 2 20.22 0.65 -29.49
C HIS A 2 18.72 0.30 -29.40
N ASN A 3 17.95 1.19 -28.77
CA ASN A 3 16.54 1.49 -29.02
C ASN A 3 15.47 0.36 -29.08
N ILE A 4 15.54 -0.64 -28.18
CA ILE A 4 14.40 -1.57 -27.93
C ILE A 4 13.28 -0.96 -27.08
N LEU A 5 13.53 0.20 -26.48
CA LEU A 5 12.61 0.83 -25.54
C LEU A 5 11.68 1.80 -26.27
N ALA A 6 10.39 1.77 -25.90
CA ALA A 6 9.43 2.75 -26.37
C ALA A 6 9.80 4.16 -25.88
N ARG A 7 9.47 5.20 -26.66
CA ARG A 7 9.76 6.61 -26.33
C ARG A 7 9.36 7.01 -24.91
N ARG A 8 8.24 6.51 -24.39
CA ARG A 8 7.76 6.77 -23.02
C ARG A 8 8.73 6.30 -21.92
N ALA A 9 9.57 5.31 -22.19
CA ALA A 9 10.56 4.84 -21.23
C ALA A 9 11.57 5.93 -20.86
N SER A 10 11.86 6.87 -21.77
CA SER A 10 12.73 8.02 -21.49
C SER A 10 12.17 8.98 -20.42
N GLN A 11 10.87 8.90 -20.12
CA GLN A 11 10.23 9.73 -19.11
C GLN A 11 10.21 9.07 -17.73
N VAL A 12 10.57 7.79 -17.63
CA VAL A 12 10.66 7.08 -16.35
C VAL A 12 11.95 7.50 -15.65
N LYS A 13 11.81 8.08 -14.45
CA LYS A 13 12.94 8.49 -13.60
C LYS A 13 12.91 7.71 -12.29
N ALA A 14 14.09 7.55 -11.68
CA ALA A 14 14.17 7.06 -10.31
C ALA A 14 13.50 8.04 -9.35
N SER A 15 12.96 7.52 -8.24
CA SER A 15 12.42 8.34 -7.17
C SER A 15 13.52 8.60 -6.15
N GLU A 16 13.92 9.87 -5.99
CA GLU A 16 14.91 10.30 -4.98
C GLU A 16 14.50 9.83 -3.57
N ILE A 17 13.21 9.88 -3.25
CA ILE A 17 12.66 9.38 -1.96
C ILE A 17 12.95 7.89 -1.79
N ARG A 18 12.78 7.07 -2.84
CA ARG A 18 13.09 5.63 -2.78
C ARG A 18 14.58 5.36 -2.63
N GLU A 19 15.45 6.19 -3.20
CA GLU A 19 16.90 6.05 -3.03
C GLU A 19 17.34 6.37 -1.59
N ILE A 20 16.75 7.42 -0.99
CA ILE A 20 16.98 7.74 0.42
C ILE A 20 16.51 6.61 1.34
N LEU A 21 15.33 6.02 1.06
CA LEU A 21 14.79 4.92 1.88
C LEU A 21 15.72 3.70 1.98
N LYS A 22 16.50 3.38 0.94
CA LYS A 22 17.48 2.27 0.99
C LYS A 22 18.53 2.44 2.09
N VAL A 23 18.84 3.69 2.43
CA VAL A 23 19.84 4.04 3.43
C VAL A 23 19.23 4.01 4.85
N THR A 24 17.90 4.11 4.96
CA THR A 24 17.19 4.12 6.26
C THR A 24 17.15 2.76 6.95
N GLU A 25 17.46 1.67 6.24
CA GLU A 25 17.59 0.33 6.81
C GLU A 25 18.93 0.11 7.53
N ASN A 26 19.89 1.04 7.38
CA ASN A 26 21.16 0.98 8.09
C ASN A 26 20.98 1.46 9.55
N SER A 27 21.31 0.59 10.51
CA SER A 27 21.21 0.88 11.96
C SER A 27 22.09 2.03 12.44
N ASP A 28 23.14 2.38 11.70
CA ASP A 28 24.04 3.49 12.04
C ASP A 28 23.49 4.86 11.64
N ILE A 29 22.29 4.90 11.05
CA ILE A 29 21.68 6.11 10.48
C ILE A 29 20.40 6.48 11.21
N ILE A 30 20.35 7.71 11.72
CA ILE A 30 19.12 8.31 12.26
C ILE A 30 18.40 9.01 11.10
N SER A 31 17.32 8.41 10.61
CA SER A 31 16.57 8.94 9.47
C SER A 31 15.41 9.85 9.89
N PHE A 32 15.44 11.09 9.39
CA PHE A 32 14.29 12.02 9.44
C PHE A 32 13.55 12.11 8.10
N ALA A 33 13.92 11.29 7.10
CA ALA A 33 13.49 11.48 5.71
C ALA A 33 12.37 10.53 5.24
N GLY A 34 12.24 9.35 5.87
CA GLY A 34 11.50 8.23 5.27
C GLY A 34 9.98 8.37 5.18
N GLY A 35 9.35 9.27 5.94
CA GLY A 35 7.89 9.33 6.02
C GLY A 35 7.24 7.98 6.43
N LEU A 36 8.03 7.09 7.02
CA LEU A 36 7.63 5.74 7.41
C LEU A 36 6.82 5.82 8.71
N PRO A 37 5.68 5.11 8.81
CA PRO A 37 5.02 4.92 10.09
C PRO A 37 5.95 4.24 11.10
N ALA A 38 5.79 4.55 12.38
CA ALA A 38 6.51 3.87 13.44
C ALA A 38 6.11 2.37 13.49
N PRO A 39 7.06 1.42 13.40
CA PRO A 39 6.75 -0.01 13.32
C PRO A 39 5.92 -0.57 14.47
N GLU A 40 6.12 -0.03 15.68
CA GLU A 40 5.39 -0.40 16.89
C GLU A 40 3.91 -0.01 16.86
N LEU A 41 3.48 0.84 15.93
CA LEU A 41 2.08 1.18 15.72
C LEU A 41 1.36 0.20 14.79
N PHE A 42 2.07 -0.76 14.19
CA PHE A 42 1.42 -1.76 13.34
C PHE A 42 0.64 -2.78 14.20
N PRO A 43 -0.66 -2.99 13.94
CA PRO A 43 -1.52 -3.88 14.71
C PRO A 43 -1.31 -5.34 14.28
N VAL A 44 -0.12 -5.88 14.56
CA VAL A 44 0.31 -7.19 14.04
C VAL A 44 -0.61 -8.32 14.50
N GLU A 45 -1.11 -8.27 15.74
CA GLU A 45 -1.93 -9.35 16.29
C GLU A 45 -3.36 -9.31 15.73
N GLU A 46 -3.94 -8.12 15.62
CA GLU A 46 -5.25 -7.91 15.00
C GLU A 46 -5.22 -8.34 13.52
N MET A 47 -4.14 -8.03 12.80
CA MET A 47 -3.98 -8.45 11.40
C MET A 47 -3.94 -9.97 11.26
N LYS A 48 -3.32 -10.72 12.20
CA LYS A 48 -3.36 -12.19 12.17
C LYS A 48 -4.77 -12.71 12.33
N ILE A 49 -5.52 -12.20 13.32
CA ILE A 49 -6.89 -12.61 13.62
C ILE A 49 -7.79 -12.38 12.40
N VAL A 50 -7.74 -11.18 11.82
CA VAL A 50 -8.56 -10.83 10.66
C VAL A 50 -8.20 -11.67 9.43
N CYS A 51 -6.91 -11.89 9.15
CA CYS A 51 -6.48 -12.74 8.05
C CYS A 51 -6.96 -14.19 8.21
N GLN A 52 -6.88 -14.75 9.43
CA GLN A 52 -7.38 -16.10 9.71
C GLN A 52 -8.89 -16.19 9.50
N ALA A 53 -9.66 -15.22 10.00
CA ALA A 53 -11.11 -15.16 9.81
C ALA A 53 -11.50 -15.10 8.32
N ILE A 54 -10.86 -14.22 7.54
CA ILE A 54 -11.11 -14.11 6.09
C ILE A 54 -10.82 -15.42 5.37
N LEU A 55 -9.70 -16.07 5.68
CA LEU A 55 -9.35 -17.34 5.04
C LEU A 55 -10.30 -18.47 5.41
N ALA A 56 -10.86 -18.47 6.62
CA ALA A 56 -11.84 -19.45 7.07
C ALA A 56 -13.23 -19.22 6.47
N GLU A 57 -13.67 -17.97 6.36
CA GLU A 57 -15.05 -17.63 5.97
C GLU A 57 -15.23 -17.41 4.47
N ASP A 58 -14.28 -16.76 3.80
CA ASP A 58 -14.40 -16.33 2.39
C ASP A 58 -13.09 -16.56 1.61
N GLY A 59 -12.28 -17.54 2.03
CA GLY A 59 -10.92 -17.75 1.56
C GLY A 59 -10.79 -17.98 0.05
N MET A 60 -11.70 -18.73 -0.56
CA MET A 60 -11.69 -18.95 -2.02
C MET A 60 -11.86 -17.65 -2.80
N LYS A 61 -12.74 -16.76 -2.35
CA LYS A 61 -12.97 -15.47 -2.99
C LYS A 61 -11.83 -14.49 -2.70
N ALA A 62 -11.26 -14.53 -1.50
CA ALA A 62 -10.10 -13.72 -1.14
C ALA A 62 -8.85 -14.05 -1.98
N LEU A 63 -8.71 -15.31 -2.42
CA LEU A 63 -7.58 -15.79 -3.23
C LEU A 63 -7.84 -15.77 -4.74
N GLN A 64 -9.07 -15.48 -5.18
CA GLN A 64 -9.45 -15.46 -6.60
C GLN A 64 -9.28 -14.07 -7.22
N TYR A 65 -9.15 -14.02 -8.54
CA TYR A 65 -9.28 -12.78 -9.30
C TYR A 65 -10.53 -11.99 -8.90
N SER A 66 -10.40 -10.67 -8.90
CA SER A 66 -11.46 -9.74 -8.54
C SER A 66 -11.61 -8.65 -9.61
N THR A 67 -12.67 -7.86 -9.48
CA THR A 67 -12.95 -6.72 -10.34
C THR A 67 -11.93 -5.62 -10.12
N THR A 68 -11.54 -4.92 -11.19
CA THR A 68 -10.54 -3.84 -11.14
C THR A 68 -10.93 -2.71 -10.18
N GLU A 69 -12.22 -2.46 -9.99
CA GLU A 69 -12.72 -1.44 -9.07
C GLU A 69 -12.42 -1.73 -7.60
N GLY A 70 -12.11 -2.98 -7.25
CA GLY A 70 -11.78 -3.41 -5.89
C GLY A 70 -12.99 -3.86 -5.04
N TYR A 71 -12.70 -4.29 -3.81
CA TYR A 71 -13.68 -4.86 -2.88
C TYR A 71 -14.75 -3.83 -2.46
N LYS A 72 -16.00 -4.06 -2.89
CA LYS A 72 -17.11 -3.10 -2.71
C LYS A 72 -17.34 -2.65 -1.25
N PRO A 73 -17.37 -3.53 -0.24
CA PRO A 73 -17.57 -3.11 1.15
C PRO A 73 -16.49 -2.15 1.66
N LEU A 74 -15.23 -2.33 1.24
CA LEU A 74 -14.14 -1.40 1.58
C LEU A 74 -14.37 -0.02 0.94
N ARG A 75 -14.81 0.03 -0.32
CA ARG A 75 -15.12 1.28 -1.02
C ARG A 75 -16.26 2.04 -0.33
N GLU A 76 -17.30 1.34 0.10
CA GLU A 76 -18.43 1.92 0.82
C GLU A 76 -18.01 2.48 2.19
N MET A 77 -17.17 1.74 2.92
CA MET A 77 -16.60 2.20 4.20
C MET A 77 -15.75 3.46 4.02
N ILE A 78 -14.87 3.49 3.00
CA ILE A 78 -14.06 4.67 2.68
C ILE A 78 -14.95 5.87 2.35
N ALA A 79 -15.96 5.69 1.49
CA ALA A 79 -16.89 6.75 1.13
C ALA A 79 -17.66 7.27 2.35
N GLY A 80 -18.09 6.37 3.25
CA GLY A 80 -18.72 6.74 4.52
C GLY A 80 -17.79 7.57 5.41
N ARG A 81 -16.53 7.15 5.56
CA ARG A 81 -15.52 7.88 6.33
C ARG A 81 -15.27 9.27 5.75
N MET A 82 -15.16 9.40 4.43
CA MET A 82 -14.95 10.70 3.78
C MET A 82 -16.13 11.65 4.02
N ARG A 83 -17.37 11.15 3.90
CA ARG A 83 -18.57 11.94 4.23
C ARG A 83 -18.58 12.41 5.69
N ALA A 84 -18.18 11.56 6.63
CA ALA A 84 -18.08 11.92 8.04
C ALA A 84 -17.03 13.03 8.30
N LEU A 85 -16.03 13.14 7.43
CA LEU A 85 -15.03 14.22 7.44
C LEU A 85 -15.48 15.47 6.65
N GLY A 86 -16.72 15.51 6.15
CA GLY A 86 -17.26 16.62 5.36
C GLY A 86 -16.82 16.62 3.89
N ILE A 87 -16.18 15.55 3.41
CA ILE A 87 -15.76 15.40 2.02
C ILE A 87 -16.90 14.71 1.27
N ALA A 88 -17.69 15.49 0.54
CA ALA A 88 -18.71 14.99 -0.39
C ALA A 88 -18.09 14.71 -1.77
N ALA A 89 -18.67 13.75 -2.49
CA ALA A 89 -18.35 13.48 -3.89
C ALA A 89 -19.00 14.50 -4.82
#